data_AF-G2FD70-F1
#
_entry.id   AF-G2FD70-F1
#
_cell.length_a   1.000
_cell.length_b   1.000
_cell.length_c   1.000
_cell.angle_alpha   90.00
_cell.angle_beta   90.00
_cell.angle_gamma   90.00
#
_symmetry.space_group_name_H-M   'P 1'
#
loop_
_entity.id
_entity.type
_entity.pdbx_description
1 polymer ?
#
loop_
_entity_poly.entity_id
_entity_poly.type
_entity_poly.pdbx_seq_one_letter_code
_entity_poly.pdbx_strand_id
1 'polypeptide(L)' 'MKNIQRPKTLFVDPAIHKRLKLLAAERGTSVKDLVEAFVQAGLEQAEQKNAA' A
#
# COMPACT_ATOMS: atom_id res chain seq x y z
N MET A 1 -10.71 -13.22 18.44
CA MET A 1 -10.83 -13.64 17.01
C MET A 1 -9.47 -13.46 16.36
N LYS A 2 -8.82 -14.52 15.88
CA LYS A 2 -7.52 -14.38 15.19
C LYS A 2 -7.79 -13.96 13.75
N ASN A 3 -7.43 -12.73 13.36
CA ASN A 3 -7.48 -12.30 11.96
C ASN A 3 -6.47 -13.13 11.16
N ILE A 4 -6.96 -14.11 10.39
CA ILE A 4 -6.11 -14.89 9.48
C ILE A 4 -5.76 -13.96 8.32
N GLN A 5 -4.63 -13.26 8.44
CA GLN A 5 -4.15 -12.35 7.39
C GLN A 5 -3.68 -13.21 6.21
N ARG A 6 -4.55 -13.37 5.22
CA ARG A 6 -4.19 -14.07 3.98
C ARG A 6 -3.20 -13.21 3.19
N PRO A 7 -2.13 -13.79 2.63
CA PRO A 7 -1.21 -13.06 1.78
C PRO A 7 -1.98 -12.50 0.58
N LYS A 8 -1.93 -11.18 0.37
CA LYS A 8 -2.51 -10.50 -0.79
C LYS A 8 -1.42 -10.31 -1.84
N THR A 9 -1.58 -10.93 -3.00
CA THR A 9 -0.73 -10.67 -4.17
C THR A 9 -1.34 -9.54 -4.98
N LEU A 10 -0.55 -8.51 -5.27
CA LEU A 10 -0.94 -7.39 -6.11
C LEU A 10 -0.16 -7.47 -7.44
N PHE A 11 -0.88 -7.34 -8.54
CA PHE A 11 -0.28 -7.16 -9.86
C PHE A 11 -0.19 -5.67 -10.14
N VAL A 12 1.02 -5.18 -10.37
CA VAL A 12 1.30 -3.78 -10.70
C VAL A 12 2.16 -3.72 -11.95
N ASP A 13 2.07 -2.61 -12.67
CA ASP A 13 2.94 -2.35 -13.81
C ASP A 13 4.42 -2.41 -13.39
N PRO A 14 5.32 -3.01 -14.20
CA PRO A 14 6.74 -3.12 -13.87
C PRO A 14 7.42 -1.77 -13.58
N ALA A 15 7.02 -0.69 -14.25
CA ALA A 15 7.56 0.65 -13.99
C ALA A 15 7.10 1.18 -12.62
N ILE A 16 5.86 0.90 -12.23
CA ILE A 16 5.35 1.23 -10.89
C ILE A 16 6.10 0.42 -9.83
N HIS A 17 6.29 -0.88 -10.03
CA HIS A 17 7.05 -1.72 -9.10
C HIS A 17 8.48 -1.22 -8.88
N LYS A 18 9.16 -0.81 -9.97
CA LYS A 18 10.51 -0.22 -9.91
C LYS A 18 10.52 1.07 -9.10
N ARG A 19 9.54 1.95 -9.31
CA ARG A 19 9.40 3.20 -8.53
C ARG A 19 9.15 2.92 -7.05
N LEU A 20 8.27 1.97 -6.73
CA LEU A 20 7.99 1.59 -5.34
C LEU A 20 9.24 1.06 -4.63
N LYS A 21 10.06 0.25 -5.32
CA LYS A 21 11.34 -0.23 -4.77
C LYS A 21 12.33 0.90 -4.48
N LEU A 22 12.45 1.86 -5.38
CA LEU A 22 13.33 3.02 -5.19
C LEU A 22 12.86 3.86 -3.99
N LEU A 23 11.57 4.21 -3.96
CA LEU A 23 10.97 4.95 -2.86
C LEU A 23 11.11 4.25 -1.50
N ALA A 24 10.95 2.92 -1.48
CA ALA A 24 11.14 2.13 -0.28
C ALA A 24 12.60 2.18 0.20
N ALA A 25 13.57 2.07 -0.72
CA ALA A 25 14.99 2.17 -0.41
C ALA A 25 15.38 3.57 0.10
N GLU A 26 14.89 4.63 -0.55
CA GLU A 26 15.14 6.03 -0.13
C GLU A 26 14.62 6.32 1.29
N ARG A 27 13.50 5.68 1.67
CA ARG A 27 12.88 5.84 2.99
C ARG A 27 13.38 4.84 4.04
N GLY A 28 14.26 3.91 3.67
CA GLY A 28 14.71 2.84 4.55
C GLY A 28 13.58 1.92 5.04
N THR A 29 12.55 1.71 4.21
CA THR A 29 11.38 0.89 4.53
C THR A 29 11.18 -0.24 3.52
N SER A 30 10.21 -1.12 3.76
CA SER A 30 9.85 -2.17 2.79
C SER A 30 8.80 -1.68 1.79
N VAL A 31 8.80 -2.26 0.59
CA VAL A 31 7.75 -1.99 -0.41
C VAL A 31 6.37 -2.35 0.13
N LYS A 32 6.27 -3.38 0.98
CA LYS A 32 5.02 -3.78 1.61
C LYS A 32 4.48 -2.65 2.51
N ASP A 33 5.29 -2.16 3.43
CA ASP A 33 4.88 -1.12 4.39
C ASP A 33 4.49 0.16 3.67
N LEU A 34 5.25 0.53 2.63
CA LEU A 34 4.94 1.67 1.79
C LEU A 34 3.58 1.53 1.08
N VAL A 35 3.29 0.34 0.54
CA VAL A 35 2.02 0.06 -0.14
C VAL A 35 0.86 0.00 0.85
N GLU A 36 1.04 -0.61 2.02
CA GLU A 36 0.02 -0.67 3.07
C GLU A 36 -0.36 0.74 3.55
N ALA A 37 0.63 1.60 3.83
CA ALA A 37 0.38 2.99 4.20
C ALA A 37 -0.38 3.76 3.10
N PHE A 38 -0.02 3.54 1.83
CA PHE A 38 -0.69 4.20 0.70
C PHE A 38 -2.14 3.76 0.55
N VAL A 39 -2.40 2.45 0.67
CA VAL A 39 -3.75 1.89 0.59
C VAL A 39 -4.60 2.40 1.75
N GLN A 40 -4.05 2.42 2.97
CA GLN A 40 -4.78 2.91 4.13
C GLN A 40 -5.15 4.39 3.99
N ALA A 41 -4.21 5.25 3.58
CA ALA A 41 -4.49 6.66 3.33
C ALA A 41 -5.56 6.86 2.22
N GLY A 42 -5.52 6.03 1.17
CA GLY A 42 -6.52 6.07 0.11
C GLY A 42 -7.91 5.65 0.57
N LEU A 43 -7.99 4.63 1.43
CA LEU A 43 -9.25 4.17 2.04
C LEU A 43 -9.83 5.25 2.97
N GLU A 44 -9.01 5.85 3.84
CA GLU A 44 -9.45 6.92 4.75
C GLU A 44 -9.99 8.13 3.98
N GLN A 45 -9.33 8.52 2.86
CA GLN A 45 -9.82 9.59 2.00
C GLN A 45 -11.12 9.21 1.27
N ALA A 46 -11.24 7.95 0.82
CA ALA A 46 -12.44 7.47 0.18
C ALA A 46 -13.62 7.45 1.18
N GLU A 47 -13.40 7.01 2.42
CA GLU A 47 -14.42 7.03 3.48
C GLU A 47 -14.86 8.47 3.81
N GLN A 48 -13.92 9.41 3.95
CA GLN A 48 -14.24 10.82 4.20
C GLN A 48 -15.03 11.46 3.05
N LYS A 49 -14.76 11.10 1.79
CA LYS A 49 -15.49 11.61 0.62
C LYS A 49 -16.82 10.91 0.37
N ASN A 50 -17.07 9.74 0.96
CA ASN A 50 -18.33 9.01 0.88
C ASN A 50 -19.26 9.25 2.10
N ALA A 51 -18.76 9.87 3.17
CA ALA A 51 -19.52 10.19 4.39
C ALA A 51 -20.02 11.65 4.45
N ALA A 52 -19.88 12.42 3.36
CA ALA A 52 -20.44 13.75 3.15
C ALA A 52 -21.69 13.66 2.27
#